data_AF-A0A8B7DVF1-F1
#
_entry.id   AF-A0A8B7DVF1-F1
#
_cell.length_a   1.000
_cell.length_b   1.000
_cell.length_c   1.000
_cell.angle_alpha   90.00
_cell.angle_beta   90.00
_cell.angle_gamma   90.00
#
_symmetry.space_group_name_H-M   'P 1'
#
loop_
_entity.id
_entity.type
_entity.pdbx_description
1 polymer ?
#
loop_
_entity_poly.entity_id
_entity_poly.type
_entity_poly.pdbx_seq_one_letter_code
_entity_poly.pdbx_strand_id
1 'polypeptide(L)'
;MKLRDIFGIEQMSICVRSVSENFKLCEDFLGLFLVEDFLALDATDNKKMVRGQSYDSAASMSGHLSGVAKLFQDDVNEAIFIHCYAHRLNQILQDACKKISCMNEGKELYELLYIFICLAPKRLDAIVSWEVS
;
A
#
# COMPACT_ATOMS: atom_id res chain seq x y z
N MET A 1 0.70 -3.22 3.02
CA MET A 1 0.28 -1.93 2.40
C MET A 1 1.25 -0.87 2.87
N LYS A 2 1.70 0.03 1.98
CA LYS A 2 2.60 1.11 2.36
C LYS A 2 1.79 2.24 3.02
N LEU A 3 2.22 2.67 4.19
CA LEU A 3 1.61 3.73 4.98
C LEU A 3 2.69 4.77 5.29
N ARG A 4 2.26 5.99 5.61
CA ARG A 4 3.14 7.06 6.06
C ARG A 4 2.59 7.59 7.37
N ASP A 5 3.42 7.67 8.39
CA ASP A 5 3.01 8.23 9.68
C ASP A 5 3.02 9.77 9.69
N ILE A 6 2.67 10.36 10.83
CA ILE A 6 2.63 11.82 11.02
C ILE A 6 4.01 12.49 10.89
N PHE A 7 5.10 11.72 11.03
CA PHE A 7 6.46 12.20 10.88
C PHE A 7 7.00 12.02 9.45
N GLY A 8 6.17 11.48 8.55
CA GLY A 8 6.53 11.26 7.17
C GLY A 8 7.31 9.96 6.92
N ILE A 9 7.45 9.11 7.93
CA ILE A 9 8.21 7.86 7.83
C ILE A 9 7.35 6.80 7.16
N GLU A 10 7.94 6.11 6.18
CA GLU A 10 7.27 5.04 5.47
C GLU A 10 7.24 3.77 6.33
N GLN A 11 6.03 3.25 6.53
CA GLN A 11 5.77 2.03 7.26
C GLN A 11 5.08 1.01 6.34
N MET A 12 5.23 -0.26 6.66
CA MET A 12 4.55 -1.36 5.99
C MET A 12 3.62 -2.06 6.96
N SER A 13 2.37 -2.20 6.56
CA SER A 13 1.42 -3.08 7.24
C SER A 13 1.69 -4.53 6.89
N ILE A 14 1.76 -5.40 7.91
CA ILE A 14 1.97 -6.84 7.75
C ILE A 14 0.73 -7.59 8.21
N CYS A 15 0.27 -8.48 7.34
CA CYS A 15 -0.83 -9.39 7.61
C CYS A 15 -0.44 -10.78 7.11
N VAL A 16 -0.64 -11.80 7.95
CA VAL A 16 -0.33 -13.19 7.63
C VAL A 16 -1.63 -13.93 7.39
N ARG A 17 -1.68 -14.67 6.28
CA ARG A 17 -2.76 -15.63 6.01
C ARG A 17 -2.24 -17.03 6.18
N SER A 18 -2.91 -17.80 7.02
CA SER A 18 -2.59 -19.20 7.28
C SER A 18 -3.83 -20.07 7.12
N VAL A 19 -3.62 -21.37 6.95
CA VAL A 19 -4.70 -22.35 6.95
C VAL A 19 -4.53 -23.20 8.19
N SER A 20 -5.54 -23.19 9.06
CA SER A 20 -5.57 -24.02 10.27
C SER A 20 -5.71 -25.51 9.93
N GLU A 21 -5.47 -26.38 10.91
CA GLU A 21 -5.66 -27.83 10.79
C GLU A 21 -7.07 -28.23 10.33
N ASN A 22 -8.07 -27.40 10.63
CA ASN A 22 -9.46 -27.59 10.21
C ASN A 22 -9.78 -27.00 8.82
N PHE A 23 -8.77 -26.72 8.01
CA PHE A 23 -8.88 -26.08 6.68
C PHE A 23 -9.59 -24.72 6.68
N LYS A 24 -9.63 -24.03 7.82
CA LYS A 24 -10.14 -22.66 7.88
C LYS A 24 -9.01 -21.68 7.60
N LEU A 25 -9.29 -20.72 6.72
CA LEU A 25 -8.43 -19.58 6.47
C LEU A 25 -8.44 -18.66 7.70
N CYS A 26 -7.26 -18.37 8.23
CA CYS A 26 -7.03 -17.41 9.28
C CYS A 26 -6.25 -16.22 8.71
N GLU A 27 -6.59 -15.01 9.13
CA GLU A 27 -5.91 -13.78 8.76
C GLU A 27 -5.57 -13.00 10.02
N ASP A 28 -4.27 -12.81 10.26
CA ASP A 28 -3.75 -12.17 11.47
C ASP A 28 -2.97 -10.91 11.09
N PHE A 29 -3.44 -9.75 11.55
CA PHE A 29 -2.73 -8.49 11.41
C PHE A 29 -1.63 -8.40 12.48
N LEU A 30 -0.38 -8.38 12.04
CA LEU A 30 0.77 -8.36 12.95
C LEU A 30 1.15 -6.95 13.40
N GLY A 31 0.87 -5.94 12.57
CA GLY A 31 1.17 -4.54 12.90
C GLY A 31 1.72 -3.74 11.73
N LEU A 32 2.23 -2.56 12.09
CA LEU A 32 2.95 -1.64 11.21
C LEU A 32 4.43 -1.66 11.58
N PHE A 33 5.27 -1.87 10.58
CA PHE A 33 6.71 -2.02 10.76
C PHE A 33 7.45 -1.10 9.82
N LEU A 34 8.64 -0.65 10.21
CA LEU A 34 9.56 -0.08 9.25
C LEU A 34 9.97 -1.16 8.24
N VAL A 35 10.18 -0.76 6.99
CA VAL A 35 10.53 -1.71 5.93
C VAL A 35 11.84 -2.45 6.25
N GLU A 36 12.79 -1.75 6.87
CA GLU A 36 14.08 -2.28 7.31
C GLU A 36 13.91 -3.33 8.42
N ASP A 37 13.04 -3.07 9.40
CA ASP A 37 12.76 -3.96 10.53
C ASP A 37 12.08 -5.27 10.10
N PHE A 38 11.28 -5.24 9.03
CA PHE A 38 10.63 -6.46 8.52
C PHE A 38 11.64 -7.47 7.96
N LEU A 39 12.63 -6.97 7.22
CA LEU A 39 13.68 -7.84 6.68
C LEU A 39 14.56 -8.39 7.80
N ALA A 40 14.76 -7.59 8.85
CA ALA A 40 15.46 -7.95 10.08
C ALA A 40 14.61 -8.77 11.06
N LEU A 41 13.34 -9.07 10.76
CA LEU A 41 12.49 -9.93 11.57
C LEU A 41 12.96 -11.40 11.41
N ASP A 42 14.10 -11.69 12.00
CA ASP A 42 14.85 -12.95 11.97
C ASP A 42 14.29 -13.98 12.98
N ALA A 43 13.02 -13.86 13.36
CA ALA A 43 12.58 -14.31 14.68
C ALA A 43 11.53 -15.43 14.72
N THR A 44 11.29 -16.17 13.63
CA THR A 44 10.53 -17.42 13.74
C THR A 44 10.97 -18.45 12.71
N ASP A 45 11.10 -19.71 13.12
CA ASP A 45 11.11 -20.89 12.23
C ASP A 45 9.97 -20.87 11.19
N ASN A 46 8.92 -20.08 11.46
CA ASN A 46 7.76 -19.86 10.61
C ASN A 46 8.05 -19.06 9.33
N LYS A 47 9.16 -18.28 9.23
CA LYS A 47 9.49 -17.55 7.99
C LYS A 47 9.68 -18.51 6.81
N LYS A 48 10.34 -19.65 7.06
CA LYS A 48 10.51 -20.75 6.08
C LYS A 48 9.22 -21.48 5.74
N MET A 49 8.16 -21.31 6.53
CA MET A 49 6.84 -21.87 6.26
C MET A 49 6.02 -20.98 5.30
N VAL A 50 6.47 -19.75 5.05
CA VAL A 50 5.79 -18.85 4.10
C VAL A 50 5.94 -19.41 2.68
N ARG A 51 4.80 -19.64 2.02
CA ARG A 51 4.74 -20.13 0.63
C ARG A 51 4.32 -19.07 -0.37
N GLY A 52 3.90 -17.91 0.10
CA GLY A 52 3.46 -16.82 -0.76
C GLY A 52 3.61 -15.47 -0.09
N GLN A 53 3.88 -14.46 -0.90
CA GLN A 53 4.04 -13.07 -0.49
C GLN A 53 3.33 -12.16 -1.49
N SER A 54 2.71 -11.08 -1.01
CA SER A 54 1.98 -10.16 -1.91
C SER A 54 2.14 -8.70 -1.53
N TYR A 55 2.45 -7.86 -2.52
CA TYR A 55 2.64 -6.42 -2.36
C TYR A 55 2.08 -5.64 -3.56
N ASP A 56 1.97 -4.32 -3.42
CA ASP A 56 1.68 -3.43 -4.55
C ASP A 56 2.83 -3.39 -5.57
N SER A 57 2.58 -2.77 -6.72
CA SER A 57 3.55 -2.70 -7.81
C SER A 57 4.56 -1.55 -7.64
N ALA A 58 4.63 -0.90 -6.47
CA ALA A 58 5.59 0.17 -6.24
C ALA A 58 7.02 -0.38 -6.24
N ALA A 59 7.97 0.40 -6.76
CA ALA A 59 9.37 -0.05 -6.88
C ALA A 59 9.99 -0.46 -5.54
N SER A 60 9.64 0.21 -4.44
CA SER A 60 10.11 -0.18 -3.09
C SER A 60 9.58 -1.55 -2.64
N MET A 61 8.45 -2.00 -3.18
CA MET A 61 7.80 -3.25 -2.79
C MET A 61 8.12 -4.38 -3.76
N SER A 62 7.90 -4.17 -5.06
CA SER A 62 8.05 -5.17 -6.11
C SER A 62 9.27 -4.95 -7.02
N GLY A 63 10.20 -4.07 -6.64
CA GLY A 63 11.42 -3.82 -7.40
C GLY A 63 12.30 -5.05 -7.48
N HIS A 64 12.86 -5.31 -8.66
CA HIS A 64 13.67 -6.50 -8.95
C HIS A 64 15.09 -6.46 -8.38
N LEU A 65 15.58 -5.28 -7.95
CA LEU A 65 16.92 -5.11 -7.37
C LEU A 65 16.88 -5.01 -5.85
N SER A 66 15.99 -4.19 -5.31
CA SER A 66 15.95 -3.83 -3.88
C SER A 66 14.52 -3.76 -3.32
N GLY A 67 13.53 -4.29 -4.04
CA GLY A 67 12.16 -4.36 -3.54
C GLY A 67 12.03 -5.40 -2.44
N VAL A 68 11.12 -5.17 -1.49
CA VAL A 68 10.81 -6.13 -0.41
C VAL A 68 10.54 -7.54 -0.95
N ALA A 69 9.81 -7.66 -2.07
CA ALA A 69 9.54 -8.93 -2.72
C ALA A 69 10.81 -9.68 -3.11
N LYS A 70 11.78 -8.97 -3.70
CA LYS A 70 13.06 -9.55 -4.11
C LYS A 70 13.88 -9.97 -2.89
N LEU A 71 14.00 -9.08 -1.91
CA LEU A 71 14.78 -9.33 -0.69
C LEU A 71 14.21 -10.52 0.11
N PHE A 72 12.88 -10.62 0.22
CA PHE A 72 12.24 -11.75 0.88
C PHE A 72 12.35 -13.04 0.05
N GLN A 73 12.28 -12.97 -1.28
CA GLN A 73 12.50 -14.13 -2.16
C GLN A 73 13.94 -14.66 -2.07
N ASP A 74 14.93 -13.78 -1.92
CA ASP A 74 16.34 -14.15 -1.78
C ASP A 74 16.60 -14.89 -0.46
N ASP A 75 15.80 -14.63 0.58
CA ASP A 75 15.86 -15.32 1.87
C ASP A 75 14.98 -16.58 1.92
N VAL A 76 13.78 -16.53 1.35
CA VAL A 76 12.83 -17.66 1.26
C VAL A 76 12.44 -17.90 -0.19
N ASN A 77 13.25 -18.71 -0.88
CA ASN A 77 13.09 -18.96 -2.31
C ASN A 77 11.77 -19.69 -2.66
N GLU A 78 11.12 -20.36 -1.70
CA GLU A 78 9.83 -21.02 -1.88
C GLU A 78 8.64 -20.08 -1.77
N ALA A 79 8.83 -18.84 -1.30
CA ALA A 79 7.74 -17.89 -1.07
C ALA A 79 7.38 -17.13 -2.36
N ILE A 80 6.40 -17.61 -3.12
CA ILE A 80 6.05 -17.05 -4.44
C ILE A 80 5.51 -15.61 -4.29
N PHE A 81 6.09 -14.68 -5.04
CA PHE A 81 5.57 -13.33 -5.14
C PHE A 81 4.32 -13.22 -6.05
N ILE A 82 3.27 -12.60 -5.53
CA ILE A 82 2.01 -12.32 -6.21
C ILE A 82 1.70 -10.83 -6.13
N HIS A 83 1.42 -10.19 -7.26
CA HIS A 83 1.00 -8.80 -7.27
C HIS A 83 -0.35 -8.59 -6.59
N CYS A 84 -0.49 -7.49 -5.86
CA CYS A 84 -1.76 -7.09 -5.26
C CYS A 84 -2.82 -6.81 -6.34
N TYR A 85 -3.84 -7.67 -6.41
CA TYR A 85 -4.95 -7.54 -7.35
C TYR A 85 -5.73 -6.24 -7.18
N ALA A 86 -5.93 -5.76 -5.95
CA ALA A 86 -6.62 -4.50 -5.71
C ALA A 86 -5.88 -3.31 -6.34
N HIS A 87 -4.55 -3.30 -6.24
CA HIS A 87 -3.73 -2.26 -6.86
C HIS A 87 -3.75 -2.34 -8.39
N ARG A 88 -3.65 -3.56 -8.95
CA ARG A 88 -3.73 -3.79 -10.40
C ARG A 88 -5.09 -3.39 -10.96
N LEU A 89 -6.17 -3.75 -10.27
CA LEU A 89 -7.53 -3.35 -10.65
C LEU A 89 -7.68 -1.82 -10.62
N ASN A 90 -7.23 -1.17 -9.55
CA ASN A 90 -7.27 0.28 -9.44
C ASN A 90 -6.49 0.98 -10.57
N GLN A 91 -5.31 0.47 -10.93
CA GLN A 91 -4.54 0.99 -12.06
C GLN A 91 -5.27 0.81 -13.39
N ILE A 92 -5.85 -0.37 -13.66
CA ILE A 92 -6.62 -0.62 -14.89
C ILE A 92 -7.82 0.34 -14.97
N LEU A 93 -8.53 0.54 -13.85
CA LEU A 93 -9.65 1.48 -13.80
C LEU A 93 -9.20 2.91 -14.07
N GLN A 94 -8.10 3.36 -13.46
CA GLN A 94 -7.56 4.70 -13.72
C GLN A 94 -7.18 4.88 -15.20
N ASP A 95 -6.51 3.90 -15.80
CA ASP A 95 -6.11 3.98 -17.20
C ASP A 95 -7.30 3.89 -18.17
N ALA A 96 -8.35 3.16 -17.80
CA ALA A 96 -9.61 3.16 -18.54
C ALA A 96 -10.32 4.52 -18.45
N CYS A 97 -10.43 5.10 -17.25
CA CYS A 97 -11.01 6.44 -17.06
C CYS A 97 -10.23 7.51 -17.82
N LYS A 98 -8.90 7.40 -17.92
CA LYS A 98 -8.07 8.32 -18.70
C LYS A 98 -8.38 8.34 -20.20
N LYS A 99 -9.10 7.35 -20.72
CA LYS A 99 -9.51 7.31 -22.12
C LYS A 99 -10.90 7.91 -22.35
N ILE A 100 -11.61 8.28 -21.28
CA ILE A 100 -12.95 8.86 -21.32
C ILE A 100 -12.82 10.36 -21.04
N SER A 101 -13.10 11.21 -22.03
CA SER A 101 -12.89 12.66 -21.94
C SER A 101 -13.57 13.30 -20.73
N CYS A 102 -14.85 12.99 -20.48
CA CYS A 102 -15.60 13.56 -19.36
C CYS A 102 -15.03 13.17 -17.99
N MET A 103 -14.41 11.99 -17.86
CA MET A 103 -13.75 11.56 -16.62
C MET A 103 -12.43 12.29 -16.42
N ASN A 104 -11.67 12.54 -17.48
CA ASN A 104 -10.46 13.36 -17.41
C ASN A 104 -10.75 14.81 -17.04
N GLU A 105 -11.73 15.43 -17.70
CA GLU A 105 -12.15 16.80 -17.41
C GLU A 105 -12.60 16.94 -15.95
N GLY A 106 -13.39 15.98 -15.46
CA GLY A 106 -13.78 15.92 -14.04
C GLY A 106 -12.58 15.75 -13.10
N LYS A 107 -11.59 14.94 -13.48
CA LYS A 107 -10.36 14.74 -12.70
C LYS A 107 -9.52 16.02 -12.63
N GLU A 108 -9.35 16.73 -13.74
CA GLU A 108 -8.62 18.00 -13.80
C GLU A 108 -9.30 19.07 -12.92
N LEU A 109 -10.62 19.18 -13.00
CA LEU A 109 -11.39 20.09 -12.15
C LEU A 109 -11.21 19.75 -10.66
N TYR A 110 -11.29 18.46 -10.31
CA TYR A 110 -11.07 17.99 -8.95
C TYR A 110 -9.65 18.32 -8.45
N GLU A 111 -8.61 18.11 -9.26
CA GLU A 111 -7.23 18.44 -8.91
C GLU A 111 -7.03 19.94 -8.70
N LEU A 112 -7.61 20.78 -9.57
CA LEU A 112 -7.59 22.23 -9.42
C LEU A 112 -8.30 22.68 -8.14
N LEU A 113 -9.46 22.08 -7.82
CA LEU A 113 -10.20 22.39 -6.60
C LEU A 113 -9.39 21.99 -5.35
N TYR A 114 -8.77 20.81 -5.36
CA TYR A 114 -7.90 20.35 -4.28
C TYR A 114 -6.72 21.30 -4.05
N ILE A 115 -6.02 21.70 -5.13
CA ILE A 115 -4.93 22.68 -5.06
C ILE A 115 -5.44 24.00 -4.50
N PHE A 116 -6.59 24.48 -4.97
CA PHE A 116 -7.17 25.73 -4.54
C PHE A 116 -7.48 25.74 -3.04
N ILE A 117 -8.13 24.69 -2.53
CA ILE A 117 -8.57 24.57 -1.14
C ILE A 117 -7.39 24.22 -0.22
N CYS A 118 -6.67 23.14 -0.52
CA CYS A 118 -5.74 22.52 0.43
C CYS A 118 -4.34 23.13 0.45
N LEU A 119 -3.89 23.78 -0.63
CA LEU A 119 -2.54 24.38 -0.70
C LEU A 119 -2.51 25.87 -0.34
N ALA A 120 -3.64 26.45 0.07
CA ALA A 120 -3.70 27.80 0.63
C ALA A 120 -4.29 27.76 2.05
N PRO A 121 -3.45 27.79 3.10
CA PRO A 121 -3.87 27.62 4.50
C PRO A 121 -5.01 28.57 4.89
N LYS A 122 -4.96 29.82 4.42
CA LYS A 122 -5.98 30.84 4.66
C LYS A 122 -7.37 30.47 4.12
N ARG A 123 -7.46 29.68 3.05
CA ARG A 123 -8.73 29.24 2.48
C ARG A 123 -9.31 28.04 3.24
N LEU A 124 -8.44 27.14 3.70
CA LEU A 124 -8.83 26.04 4.56
C LEU A 124 -9.39 26.56 5.90
N ASP A 125 -8.70 27.51 6.53
CA ASP A 125 -9.13 28.13 7.79
C ASP A 125 -10.48 28.84 7.66
N ALA A 126 -10.71 29.54 6.54
CA ALA A 126 -11.96 30.24 6.27
C ALA A 126 -13.16 29.29 6.08
N ILE A 127 -12.95 28.13 5.45
CA ILE A 127 -14.00 27.12 5.25
C ILE A 127 -14.35 26.44 6.56
N VAL A 128 -13.34 26.00 7.32
CA VAL A 128 -13.56 25.35 8.62
C VAL A 128 -14.25 26.31 9.60
N SER A 129 -13.84 27.59 9.63
CA SER A 129 -14.47 28.60 10.49
C SER A 129 -15.95 28.83 10.17
N TRP A 130 -16.36 28.65 8.90
CA TRP A 130 -17.74 28.82 8.45
C TRP A 130 -18.65 27.65 8.85
N GLU A 131 -18.10 26.43 8.97
CA GLU A 131 -18.86 25.23 9.40
C GLU A 131 -19.18 25.21 10.91
N VAL A 132 -18.40 25.91 11.73
CA VAL A 132 -18.59 25.99 13.19
C VAL A 132 -19.37 27.23 13.65
N SER A 133 -19.89 28.03 12.70
CA SER A 133 -20.71 29.23 12.93
C SER A 133 -22.19 28.98 12.66
#